data_AF-A0A7W2IVU4-F1
#
_entry.id   AF-A0A7W2IVU4-F1
#
_cell.length_a   1.000
_cell.length_b   1.000
_cell.length_c   1.000
_cell.angle_alpha   90.00
_cell.angle_beta   90.00
_cell.angle_gamma   90.00
#
_symmetry.space_group_name_H-M   'P 1'
#
loop_
_entity.id
_entity.type
_entity.pdbx_description
1 polymer ?
#
loop_
_entity_poly.entity_id
_entity_poly.type
_entity_poly.pdbx_seq_one_letter_code
_entity_poly.pdbx_strand_id
1 'polypeptide(L)'
;KGFSVSKYQNEIGAQFYSILRPQFPQMAATVFYNRRLGTFLKTKISYTIDNYLFSNVGFGFSTQINKLNFYAAVDNILGYEDLFNSKKTSFSLGANLIFD
;
A
#
# COMPACT_ATOMS: atom_id res chain seq x y z
N LYS A 1 34.38 -1.49 10.31
CA LYS A 1 33.15 -2.10 9.74
C LYS A 1 32.24 -0.96 9.32
N GLY A 2 32.12 -0.73 8.01
CA GLY A 2 31.50 0.47 7.44
C GLY A 2 30.02 0.59 7.79
N PHE A 3 29.62 1.80 8.15
CA PHE A 3 28.22 2.18 8.29
C PHE A 3 27.57 2.12 6.90
N SER A 4 26.75 1.09 6.65
CA SER A 4 25.90 1.03 5.46
C SER A 4 24.95 2.22 5.48
N VAL A 5 25.23 3.19 4.60
CA VAL A 5 24.34 4.30 4.28
C VAL A 5 23.00 3.71 3.83
N SER A 6 21.99 3.79 4.70
CA SER A 6 20.60 3.47 4.34
C SER A 6 20.15 4.52 3.32
N LYS A 7 20.35 4.22 2.03
CA LYS A 7 20.32 5.22 0.96
C LYS A 7 18.91 5.72 0.64
N TYR A 8 17.85 5.04 1.08
CA TYR A 8 16.46 5.50 0.93
C TYR A 8 15.60 5.05 2.12
N GLN A 9 15.42 5.95 3.09
CA GLN A 9 14.52 5.71 4.24
C GLN A 9 13.06 6.00 3.89
N ASN A 10 12.82 6.82 2.87
CA ASN A 10 11.50 7.22 2.41
C ASN A 10 11.42 7.05 0.90
N GLU A 11 10.35 6.46 0.40
CA GLU A 11 10.03 6.35 -1.01
C GLU A 11 8.65 6.95 -1.21
N ILE A 12 8.51 7.82 -2.20
CA ILE A 12 7.21 8.30 -2.65
C ILE A 12 7.06 7.92 -4.10
N GLY A 13 5.89 7.44 -4.48
CA GLY A 13 5.59 7.07 -5.84
C GLY A 13 4.13 7.28 -6.16
N ALA A 14 3.83 7.28 -7.45
CA ALA A 14 2.48 7.28 -7.96
C ALA A 14 2.36 6.15 -8.97
N GLN A 15 1.19 5.56 -9.04
CA GLN A 15 0.79 4.55 -10.01
C GLN A 15 -0.47 5.06 -10.68
N PHE A 16 -0.49 5.05 -11.99
CA PHE A 16 -1.66 5.36 -12.77
C PHE A 16 -2.10 4.11 -13.49
N TYR A 17 -3.39 3.82 -13.42
CA TYR A 17 -3.99 2.62 -13.98
C TYR A 17 -5.19 3.02 -14.81
N SER A 18 -5.29 2.47 -16.02
CA SER A 18 -6.42 2.70 -16.92
C SER A 18 -6.82 1.38 -17.58
N ILE A 19 -8.09 1.00 -17.44
CA ILE A 19 -8.70 -0.10 -18.17
C ILE A 19 -9.80 0.45 -19.05
N LEU A 20 -9.73 0.15 -20.35
CA LEU A 20 -10.84 0.35 -21.26
C LEU A 20 -11.82 -0.82 -21.11
N ARG A 21 -12.93 -0.64 -20.38
CA ARG A 21 -14.03 -1.62 -20.38
C ARG A 21 -15.05 -1.27 -21.47
N PRO A 22 -15.74 -2.26 -22.07
CA PRO A 22 -16.68 -2.04 -23.17
C PRO A 22 -17.81 -1.04 -22.88
N GLN A 23 -18.19 -0.86 -21.61
CA GLN A 23 -19.22 0.10 -21.21
C GLN A 23 -18.64 1.48 -20.86
N PHE A 24 -17.56 1.56 -20.08
CA PHE A 24 -16.93 2.83 -19.68
C PHE A 24 -15.42 2.66 -19.38
N PRO A 25 -14.57 3.64 -19.74
CA PRO A 25 -13.17 3.66 -19.33
C PRO A 25 -13.06 3.84 -17.81
N GLN A 26 -12.22 3.02 -17.17
CA GLN A 26 -11.93 3.12 -15.75
C GLN A 26 -10.50 3.58 -15.55
N MET A 27 -10.33 4.64 -14.78
CA MET A 27 -9.04 5.26 -14.51
C MET A 27 -8.89 5.42 -13.01
N ALA A 28 -7.77 4.94 -12.48
CA ALA A 28 -7.40 5.04 -11.09
C ALA A 28 -5.98 5.60 -10.96
N ALA A 29 -5.78 6.53 -10.04
CA ALA A 29 -4.49 7.09 -9.69
C ALA A 29 -4.20 6.78 -8.23
N THR A 30 -3.16 6.01 -7.96
CA THR A 30 -2.69 5.65 -6.63
C THR A 30 -1.40 6.36 -6.31
N VAL A 31 -1.38 7.23 -5.31
CA VAL A 31 -0.12 7.71 -4.72
C VAL A 31 0.23 6.83 -3.52
N PHE A 32 1.49 6.51 -3.35
CA PHE A 32 1.97 5.73 -2.21
C PHE A 32 3.23 6.33 -1.61
N TYR A 33 3.32 6.23 -0.30
CA TYR A 33 4.45 6.65 0.50
C TYR A 33 4.93 5.46 1.33
N ASN A 34 6.14 4.99 1.07
CA ASN A 34 6.81 3.98 1.88
C ASN A 34 7.82 4.64 2.80
N ARG A 35 7.87 4.21 4.06
CA ARG A 35 8.88 4.60 5.02
C ARG A 35 9.49 3.38 5.66
N ARG A 36 10.81 3.25 5.57
CA ARG A 36 11.56 2.20 6.24
C ARG A 36 11.96 2.67 7.64
N LEU A 37 11.41 2.00 8.65
CA LEU A 37 11.72 2.23 10.06
C LEU A 37 12.80 1.23 10.49
N GLY A 38 14.07 1.61 10.31
CA GLY A 38 15.22 0.78 10.64
C GLY A 38 15.52 -0.30 9.60
N THR A 39 16.14 -1.40 10.01
CA THR A 39 16.60 -2.44 9.07
C THR A 39 15.51 -3.45 8.72
N PHE A 40 14.56 -3.67 9.63
CA PHE A 40 13.60 -4.77 9.55
C PHE A 40 12.17 -4.31 9.25
N LEU A 41 11.76 -3.07 9.51
CA LEU A 41 10.36 -2.64 9.34
C LEU A 41 10.22 -1.67 8.17
N LYS A 42 9.21 -1.88 7.33
CA LYS A 42 8.79 -1.01 6.23
C LYS A 42 7.30 -0.74 6.35
N THR A 43 6.92 0.53 6.39
CA THR A 43 5.53 0.98 6.41
C THR A 43 5.19 1.55 5.04
N LYS A 44 3.97 1.36 4.57
CA LYS A 44 3.45 1.83 3.29
C LYS A 44 2.08 2.45 3.53
N ILE A 45 1.87 3.64 3.00
CA ILE A 45 0.57 4.32 2.99
C ILE A 45 0.23 4.54 1.53
N SER A 46 -0.99 4.22 1.12
CA SER A 46 -1.46 4.41 -0.25
C SER A 46 -2.80 5.13 -0.28
N TYR A 47 -2.94 6.06 -1.20
CA TYR A 47 -4.14 6.82 -1.46
C TYR A 47 -4.49 6.68 -2.94
N THR A 48 -5.64 6.07 -3.23
CA THR A 48 -6.10 5.80 -4.59
C THR A 48 -7.34 6.63 -4.90
N ILE A 49 -7.31 7.39 -5.98
CA ILE A 49 -8.46 8.11 -6.52
C ILE A 49 -8.92 7.35 -7.76
N ASP A 50 -10.18 6.92 -7.80
CA ASP A 50 -10.81 6.30 -8.96
C ASP A 50 -12.08 7.09 -9.31
N ASN A 51 -12.44 7.14 -10.59
CA ASN A 51 -13.67 7.75 -11.08
C ASN A 51 -14.94 7.02 -10.61
N TYR A 52 -14.85 5.75 -10.19
CA TYR A 52 -16.03 4.96 -9.78
C TYR A 52 -16.24 4.90 -8.25
N LEU A 53 -15.17 4.83 -7.46
CA LEU A 53 -15.21 4.86 -6.00
C LEU A 53 -14.35 6.03 -5.51
N PHE A 54 -15.01 7.12 -5.12
CA PHE A 54 -14.42 8.29 -4.47
C PHE A 54 -13.44 7.84 -3.37
N SER A 55 -12.14 8.07 -3.61
CA SER A 55 -10.98 7.91 -2.70
C SER A 55 -10.92 6.65 -1.81
N ASN A 56 -9.90 5.81 -2.03
CA ASN A 56 -9.55 4.68 -1.15
C ASN A 56 -8.23 4.95 -0.43
N VAL A 57 -8.20 4.69 0.89
CA VAL A 57 -6.96 4.77 1.67
C VAL A 57 -6.58 3.39 2.18
N GLY A 58 -5.34 3.02 1.90
CA GLY A 58 -4.70 1.79 2.34
C GLY A 58 -3.48 2.08 3.21
N PHE A 59 -3.25 1.20 4.18
CA PHE A 59 -2.09 1.22 5.06
C PHE A 59 -1.54 -0.19 5.14
N GLY A 60 -0.23 -0.35 4.94
CA GLY A 60 0.45 -1.62 5.10
C GLY A 60 1.77 -1.47 5.84
N PHE A 61 2.21 -2.57 6.44
CA PHE A 61 3.55 -2.69 6.98
C PHE A 61 4.09 -4.06 6.64
N SER A 62 5.40 -4.15 6.50
CA SER A 62 6.11 -5.40 6.30
C SER A 62 7.34 -5.42 7.18
N THR A 63 7.61 -6.58 7.76
CA THR A 63 8.82 -6.82 8.53
C THR A 63 9.65 -7.94 7.92
N GLN A 64 10.91 -7.63 7.65
CA GLN A 64 11.90 -8.57 7.16
C GLN A 64 12.83 -8.96 8.30
N ILE A 65 12.77 -10.23 8.69
CA ILE A 65 13.66 -10.85 9.67
C ILE A 65 14.40 -11.97 8.95
N ASN A 66 15.65 -11.69 8.56
CA ASN A 66 16.53 -12.63 7.87
C ASN A 66 15.89 -13.15 6.56
N LYS A 67 15.53 -14.44 6.50
CA LYS A 67 14.88 -15.10 5.36
C LYS A 67 13.36 -14.92 5.33
N LEU A 68 12.75 -14.35 6.37
CA LEU A 68 11.30 -14.29 6.51
C LEU A 68 10.82 -12.85 6.39
N ASN A 69 9.88 -12.61 5.47
CA ASN A 69 9.18 -11.33 5.30
C ASN A 69 7.70 -11.49 5.66
N PHE A 70 7.28 -10.96 6.80
CA PHE A 70 5.86 -10.82 7.11
C PHE A 70 5.33 -9.51 6.55
N TYR A 71 4.09 -9.49 6.10
CA TYR A 71 3.40 -8.27 5.70
C TYR A 71 1.94 -8.29 6.12
N ALA A 72 1.43 -7.11 6.42
CA ALA A 72 0.06 -6.84 6.75
C ALA A 72 -0.36 -5.58 6.00
N ALA A 73 -1.55 -5.59 5.42
CA ALA A 73 -2.14 -4.44 4.75
C ALA A 73 -3.62 -4.36 5.11
N VAL A 74 -4.11 -3.15 5.29
CA VAL A 74 -5.52 -2.84 5.50
C VAL A 74 -5.88 -1.83 4.42
N ASP A 75 -6.87 -2.14 3.61
CA ASP A 75 -7.36 -1.29 2.55
C ASP A 75 -8.79 -0.84 2.83
N ASN A 76 -9.17 0.29 2.23
CA ASN A 76 -10.50 0.87 2.34
C ASN A 76 -10.85 1.28 3.79
N ILE A 77 -9.89 1.91 4.48
CA ILE A 77 -10.05 2.42 5.85
C ILE A 77 -10.90 3.70 5.88
N LEU A 78 -10.73 4.55 4.87
CA LEU A 78 -11.40 5.85 4.73
C LEU A 78 -12.44 5.83 3.59
N GLY A 79 -13.12 4.70 3.42
CA GLY A 79 -14.29 4.66 2.56
C GLY A 79 -15.44 5.42 3.22
N TYR A 80 -15.42 6.76 3.21
CA TYR A 80 -16.62 7.59 3.26
C TYR A 80 -16.45 9.09 3.07
N GLU A 81 -17.11 9.65 2.06
CA GLU A 81 -17.69 11.01 2.10
C GLU A 81 -19.12 11.02 2.67
N ASP A 82 -19.66 9.87 3.12
CA ASP A 82 -21.09 9.69 3.39
C ASP A 82 -21.36 8.76 4.59
N LEU A 83 -20.80 9.13 5.76
CA LEU A 83 -20.96 8.69 7.16
C LEU A 83 -21.99 7.62 7.65
N PHE A 84 -22.77 6.88 6.84
CA PHE A 84 -23.89 6.05 7.31
C PHE A 84 -23.95 4.56 6.88
N ASN A 85 -23.09 4.02 6.01
CA ASN A 85 -23.27 2.63 5.51
C ASN A 85 -22.03 1.86 4.96
N SER A 86 -20.82 1.91 5.55
CA SER A 86 -19.58 1.39 4.93
C SER A 86 -19.17 0.10 5.57
N LYS A 87 -19.30 -1.00 4.81
CA LYS A 87 -19.04 -2.37 5.27
C LYS A 87 -18.05 -3.12 4.37
N LYS A 88 -16.95 -2.50 3.94
CA LYS A 88 -15.91 -3.20 3.16
C LYS A 88 -14.48 -2.75 3.49
N THR A 89 -14.11 -2.79 4.77
CA THR A 89 -12.68 -2.78 5.15
C THR A 89 -12.10 -4.15 4.84
N SER A 90 -11.01 -4.17 4.08
CA SER A 90 -10.31 -5.41 3.73
C SER A 90 -9.00 -5.47 4.50
N PHE A 91 -8.75 -6.59 5.15
CA PHE A 91 -7.49 -6.86 5.84
C PHE A 91 -6.77 -8.02 5.17
N SER A 92 -5.51 -7.82 4.85
CA SER A 92 -4.64 -8.77 4.17
C SER A 92 -3.42 -9.04 5.06
N LEU A 93 -3.14 -10.31 5.32
CA LEU A 93 -1.95 -10.78 6.02
C LEU A 93 -1.20 -11.76 5.13
N GLY A 94 0.12 -11.75 5.18
CA GLY A 94 0.92 -12.75 4.51
C GLY A 94 2.35 -12.83 5.01
N ALA A 95 3.03 -13.90 4.61
CA ALA A 95 4.41 -14.16 4.92
C ALA A 95 5.10 -14.74 3.68
N ASN A 96 6.31 -14.30 3.41
CA ASN A 96 7.16 -14.81 2.34
C ASN A 96 8.46 -15.32 2.93
N LEU A 97 8.90 -16.49 2.49
CA LEU A 97 10.22 -17.04 2.79
C LEU A 97 11.11 -16.82 1.57
N ILE A 98 12.19 -16.06 1.75
CA ILE A 98 13.21 -15.85 0.74
C ILE A 98 14.32 -16.87 1.02
N PHE A 99 14.45 -17.82 0.11
CA PHE A 99 15.57 -18.74 0.06
C PHE A 99 16.56 -18.22 -0.98
N ASP A 100 17.83 -18.16 -0.59
CA ASP A 100 18.98 -17.94 -1.47
C ASP A 100 19.63 -19.30 -1.70
#